data_AF-A0A924ACG1-F1
#
_entry.id   AF-A0A924ACG1-F1
#
_cell.length_a   1.000
_cell.length_b   1.000
_cell.length_c   1.000
_cell.angle_alpha   90.00
_cell.angle_beta   90.00
_cell.angle_gamma   90.00
#
_symmetry.space_group_name_H-M   'P 1'
#
loop_
_entity.id
_entity.type
_entity.pdbx_description
1 polymer ?
#
loop_
_entity_poly.entity_id
_entity_poly.type
_entity_poly.pdbx_seq_one_letter_code
_entity_poly.pdbx_strand_id
1 'polypeptide(L)' 'MGNRRLTRLTNAFSKKMANHMHAMRFYFMVSNFVKIHTSIKTTPAMEAGVTDFLWSMEDIVLMTKTNG' A
#
# COMPACT_ATOMS: atom_id res chain seq x y z
N MET A 1 -8.31 6.87 -9.87
CA MET A 1 -7.44 7.39 -8.79
C MET A 1 -8.22 7.39 -7.48
N GLY A 2 -7.91 6.47 -6.55
CA GLY A 2 -8.65 6.35 -5.28
C GLY A 2 -8.10 7.20 -4.13
N ASN A 3 -6.90 7.76 -4.28
CA ASN A 3 -6.23 8.50 -3.20
C ASN A 3 -6.18 10.01 -3.52
N ARG A 4 -7.04 10.78 -2.85
CA ARG A 4 -7.12 12.25 -3.04
C ARG A 4 -5.91 13.01 -2.48
N ARG A 5 -5.06 12.36 -1.67
CA ARG A 5 -3.83 12.97 -1.14
C ARG A 5 -2.80 13.30 -2.23
N LEU A 6 -2.91 12.67 -3.41
CA LEU A 6 -2.06 12.90 -4.58
C LEU A 6 -2.64 13.94 -5.56
N THR A 7 -3.86 14.40 -5.33
CA THR A 7 -4.53 15.36 -6.19
C THR A 7 -4.38 16.78 -5.65
N ARG A 8 -4.11 17.74 -6.55
CA ARG A 8 -3.95 19.17 -6.22
C ARG A 8 -5.30 19.78 -5.80
N LEU A 9 -5.26 20.84 -4.98
CA LEU A 9 -6.45 21.59 -4.52
C LEU A 9 -7.50 20.70 -3.84
N THR A 10 -7.06 19.75 -3.02
CA THR A 10 -7.98 18.93 -2.21
C THR A 10 -7.73 19.11 -0.72
N ASN A 11 -8.81 19.03 0.02
CA ASN A 11 -8.85 19.02 1.48
C ASN A 11 -8.24 17.76 2.11
N ALA A 12 -7.83 16.77 1.31
CA ALA A 12 -7.20 15.55 1.79
C ALA A 12 -5.68 15.69 2.02
N PHE A 13 -5.09 16.89 1.86
CA PHE A 13 -3.65 17.07 2.05
C PHE A 13 -3.23 16.79 3.51
N SER A 14 -2.01 16.27 3.67
CA SER A 14 -1.40 16.10 4.99
C SER A 14 -0.63 17.35 5.37
N LYS A 15 -0.89 17.92 6.56
CA LYS A 15 -0.14 19.07 7.09
C LYS A 15 1.33 18.74 7.38
N LYS A 16 1.62 17.49 7.77
CA LYS A 16 2.99 16.98 8.01
C LYS A 16 3.36 15.97 6.95
N MET A 17 4.60 16.06 6.44
CA MET A 17 5.12 15.13 5.44
C MET A 17 5.17 13.68 5.95
N ALA A 18 5.54 13.48 7.21
CA ALA A 18 5.57 12.16 7.83
C ALA A 18 4.21 11.43 7.71
N ASN A 19 3.11 12.11 8.03
CA ASN A 19 1.77 11.54 7.94
C ASN A 19 1.38 11.19 6.49
N HIS A 20 1.83 11.97 5.51
CA HIS A 20 1.65 11.64 4.11
C HIS A 20 2.39 10.35 3.76
N MET A 21 3.66 10.25 4.14
CA MET A 21 4.50 9.08 3.90
C MET A 21 3.90 7.82 4.53
N HIS A 22 3.44 7.88 5.78
CA HIS A 22 2.79 6.74 6.45
C HIS A 22 1.53 6.29 5.68
N ALA A 23 0.66 7.23 5.31
CA ALA A 23 -0.56 6.90 4.56
C ALA A 23 -0.26 6.29 3.18
N MET A 24 0.75 6.81 2.47
CA MET A 24 1.17 6.25 1.17
C MET A 24 1.78 4.86 1.30
N ARG A 25 2.60 4.62 2.33
CA ARG A 25 3.19 3.29 2.59
C ARG A 25 2.11 2.22 2.72
N PHE A 26 1.07 2.47 3.52
CA PHE A 26 -0.06 1.55 3.65
C PHE A 26 -0.81 1.35 2.34
N TYR A 27 -1.07 2.44 1.62
CA TYR A 27 -1.80 2.37 0.35
C TYR A 27 -1.09 1.50 -0.70
N PHE A 28 0.23 1.66 -0.83
CA PHE A 28 1.02 0.86 -1.76
C PHE A 28 1.20 -0.59 -1.29
N MET A 29 1.36 -0.83 0.01
CA MET A 29 1.41 -2.20 0.54
C MET A 29 0.15 -3.00 0.17
N VAL A 30 -1.03 -2.45 0.46
CA VAL A 30 -2.29 -3.16 0.16
C VAL A 30 -2.47 -3.36 -1.34
N SER A 31 -2.14 -2.36 -2.15
CA SER A 31 -2.32 -2.44 -3.60
C SER A 31 -1.36 -3.42 -4.28
N ASN A 32 -0.14 -3.59 -3.74
CA ASN A 32 0.89 -4.43 -4.36
C ASN A 32 0.93 -5.86 -3.82
N PHE A 33 0.62 -6.07 -2.53
CA PHE A 33 0.81 -7.36 -1.86
C PHE A 33 -0.50 -8.12 -1.56
N VAL A 34 -1.62 -7.41 -1.37
CA VAL A 34 -2.91 -8.02 -0.98
C VAL A 34 -3.89 -8.06 -2.15
N LYS A 35 -3.96 -6.98 -2.93
CA LYS A 35 -4.95 -6.86 -3.99
C LYS A 35 -4.53 -7.60 -5.26
N ILE A 36 -5.31 -8.60 -5.65
CA ILE A 36 -5.15 -9.28 -6.94
C ILE A 36 -5.55 -8.32 -8.06
N HIS A 37 -4.65 -8.16 -9.04
CA HIS A 37 -4.92 -7.32 -10.20
C HIS A 37 -5.62 -8.14 -11.29
N THR A 38 -6.70 -7.60 -11.86
CA THR A 38 -7.51 -8.32 -12.85
C THR A 38 -6.76 -8.67 -14.13
N SER A 39 -5.80 -7.84 -14.56
CA SER A 39 -5.03 -8.06 -15.78
C SER A 39 -3.98 -9.17 -15.64
N ILE A 40 -3.19 -9.14 -14.57
CA ILE A 40 -2.12 -10.12 -14.31
C ILE A 40 -2.63 -11.35 -13.55
N LYS A 41 -3.87 -11.30 -13.03
CA LYS A 41 -4.53 -12.36 -12.22
C LYS A 41 -3.80 -12.76 -10.93
N THR A 42 -2.67 -12.13 -10.65
CA THR A 42 -1.81 -12.26 -9.47
C THR A 42 -1.66 -10.90 -8.79
N THR A 43 -0.94 -10.83 -7.67
CA THR A 43 -0.56 -9.55 -7.08
C THR A 43 0.69 -9.00 -7.77
N PRO A 44 0.83 -7.66 -7.90
CA PRO A 44 2.01 -7.06 -8.51
C PRO A 44 3.33 -7.48 -7.84
N ALA A 45 3.34 -7.68 -6.52
CA ALA A 45 4.52 -8.14 -5.79
C ALA A 45 4.91 -9.58 -6.14
N MET A 46 3.93 -10.45 -6.40
CA MET A 46 4.18 -11.82 -6.86
C MET A 46 4.67 -11.86 -8.29
N GLU A 47 4.06 -11.07 -9.19
CA GLU A 47 4.51 -10.97 -10.59
C GLU A 47 5.95 -10.43 -10.69
N ALA A 48 6.32 -9.51 -9.81
CA ALA A 48 7.66 -8.95 -9.73
C ALA A 48 8.68 -9.86 -9.02
N GLY A 49 8.28 -11.03 -8.52
CA GLY A 49 9.16 -11.96 -7.80
C GLY A 49 9.64 -11.45 -6.43
N VAL A 50 8.93 -10.48 -5.83
CA VAL A 50 9.27 -9.95 -4.50
C VAL A 50 8.78 -10.90 -3.40
N THR A 51 7.69 -11.62 -3.65
CA THR A 51 7.05 -12.54 -2.70
C THR A 51 6.40 -13.71 -3.42
N ASP A 52 6.49 -14.91 -2.86
CA ASP A 52 5.87 -16.11 -3.46
C ASP A 52 4.47 -16.43 -2.90
N PHE A 53 4.02 -15.69 -1.88
CA PHE A 53 2.73 -15.91 -1.21
C PHE A 53 1.85 -14.66 -1.25
N LEU A 54 0.53 -14.88 -1.18
CA LEU A 54 -0.45 -13.81 -1.06
C LEU A 54 -0.47 -13.27 0.36
N TRP A 55 -0.27 -11.97 0.53
CA TRP A 55 -0.30 -11.34 1.84
C TRP A 55 -1.74 -11.11 2.30
N SER A 56 -1.98 -11.29 3.60
CA SER A 56 -3.21 -10.87 4.26
C SER A 56 -3.07 -9.47 4.86
N MET A 57 -4.20 -8.88 5.26
CA MET A 57 -4.18 -7.60 5.97
C MET A 57 -3.51 -7.71 7.36
N GLU A 58 -3.58 -8.91 7.97
CA GLU A 58 -2.97 -9.19 9.27
C GLU A 58 -1.44 -9.16 9.18
N ASP A 59 -0.88 -9.73 8.10
CA ASP A 59 0.56 -9.74 7.84
C ASP A 59 1.12 -8.31 7.72
N ILE A 60 0.36 -7.41 7.07
CA ILE A 60 0.72 -6.00 6.96
C ILE A 60 0.81 -5.36 8.35
N VAL A 61 -0.19 -5.60 9.21
CA VAL A 61 -0.19 -5.04 10.58
C VAL A 61 0.95 -5.61 11.40
N LEU A 62 1.26 -6.91 11.25
CA LEU A 62 2.36 -7.56 11.95
C LEU A 62 3.72 -6.97 11.55
N MET A 63 3.89 -6.65 10.27
CA MET A 63 5.09 -6.00 9.72
C MET A 63 5.29 -4.58 10.27
N THR A 64 4.20 -3.87 10.60
CA THR A 64 4.32 -2.54 11.22
C THR A 64 4.83 -2.56 12.65
N LYS A 65 4.62 -3.68 13.37
CA LYS A 65 5.05 -3.85 14.78
C LYS A 65 6.51 -4.25 14.92
N THR A 66 7.13 -4.76 13.86
CA THR A 66 8.50 -5.30 13.87
C THR A 66 9.58 -4.23 13.73
N ASN A 67 9.22 -3.00 13.36
CA ASN A 67 10.11 -1.84 13.39
C ASN A 67 9.94 -1.07 14.71
N GLY A 68 10.52 -1.61 15.77
CA GLY A 68 10.76 -0.90 17.04
C GLY A 68 12.18 -0.34 17.07
#